data_AF-A0A371AX40-F1
#
_entry.id   AF-A0A371AX40-F1
#
_cell.length_a   1.000
_cell.length_b   1.000
_cell.length_c   1.000
_cell.angle_alpha   90.00
_cell.angle_beta   90.00
_cell.angle_gamma   90.00
#
_symmetry.space_group_name_H-M   'P 1'
#
loop_
_entity.id
_entity.type
_entity.pdbx_description
1 polymer ?
#
loop_
_entity_poly.entity_id
_entity_poly.type
_entity_poly.pdbx_seq_one_letter_code
_entity_poly.pdbx_strand_id
1 'polypeptide(L)'
;MACRCVDIANCKDDITRLNTALKYLYELKNLDSEVESDLSSVARLCDNAFTTKNQNDLEKNVKEVRDDVANIIISVIMKITTEISNLENQTLVSLEAEDKKMHQEEKENESKN
;
A
#
# COMPACT_ATOMS: atom_id res chain seq x y z
N MET A 1 6.83 -4.77 33.85
CA MET A 1 5.76 -4.69 32.84
C MET A 1 6.35 -4.10 31.58
N ALA A 2 6.23 -4.76 30.43
CA ALA A 2 6.48 -4.10 29.16
C ALA A 2 5.42 -2.99 29.02
N CYS A 3 5.85 -1.74 28.94
CA CYS A 3 4.97 -0.59 28.96
C CYS A 3 4.16 -0.57 27.66
N ARG A 4 2.82 -0.56 27.76
CA ARG A 4 1.91 -0.50 26.60
C ARG A 4 2.15 0.72 25.71
N CYS A 5 2.74 1.79 26.25
CA CYS A 5 3.25 2.92 25.47
C CYS A 5 4.22 2.51 24.36
N VAL A 6 5.05 1.47 24.57
CA VAL A 6 6.00 0.97 23.55
C VAL A 6 5.25 0.27 22.42
N ASP A 7 4.25 -0.55 22.73
CA ASP A 7 3.41 -1.22 21.72
C ASP A 7 2.63 -0.20 20.89
N ILE A 8 2.09 0.84 21.53
CA ILE A 8 1.40 1.96 20.87
C ILE A 8 2.36 2.71 19.93
N ALA A 9 3.57 3.01 20.40
CA ALA A 9 4.58 3.69 19.59
C ALA A 9 4.98 2.85 18.37
N ASN A 10 5.26 1.56 18.57
CA ASN A 10 5.58 0.64 17.47
C ASN A 10 4.43 0.54 16.45
N CYS A 11 3.18 0.47 16.91
CA CYS A 11 2.01 0.43 16.03
C CYS A 11 1.90 1.71 15.18
N LYS A 12 2.15 2.89 15.75
CA LYS A 12 2.20 4.18 15.03
C LYS A 12 3.34 4.21 14.00
N ASP A 13 4.49 3.65 14.34
CA ASP A 13 5.63 3.52 13.42
C ASP A 13 5.31 2.58 12.26
N ASP A 14 4.64 1.45 12.51
CA ASP A 14 4.22 0.51 11.47
C ASP A 14 3.22 1.16 10.50
N ILE A 15 2.22 1.88 11.01
CA ILE A 15 1.29 2.68 10.19
C ILE A 15 2.06 3.69 9.33
N THR A 16 3.07 4.36 9.89
CA THR A 16 3.88 5.36 9.17
C THR A 16 4.69 4.71 8.04
N ARG A 17 5.27 3.54 8.29
CA ARG A 17 6.03 2.76 7.29
C ARG A 17 5.11 2.26 6.17
N LEU A 18 3.93 1.76 6.50
CA LEU A 18 2.94 1.33 5.50
C LEU A 18 2.43 2.50 4.65
N ASN A 19 2.17 3.66 5.26
CA ASN A 19 1.83 4.88 4.52
C ASN A 19 2.95 5.32 3.58
N THR A 20 4.21 5.17 3.99
CA THR A 20 5.37 5.43 3.13
C THR A 20 5.43 4.44 1.96
N ALA A 21 5.25 3.15 2.21
CA ALA A 21 5.19 2.13 1.16
C ALA A 21 4.04 2.40 0.17
N LEU A 22 2.88 2.85 0.67
CA LEU A 22 1.73 3.21 -0.16
C LEU A 22 2.04 4.36 -1.13
N LYS A 23 2.81 5.37 -0.69
CA LYS A 23 3.28 6.45 -1.57
C LYS A 23 4.13 5.91 -2.72
N TYR A 24 5.10 5.04 -2.42
CA TYR A 24 5.93 4.42 -3.46
C TYR A 24 5.12 3.59 -4.46
N LEU A 25 4.04 2.93 -4.02
CA LEU A 25 3.16 2.20 -4.92
C LEU A 25 2.34 3.12 -5.83
N TYR A 26 1.91 4.28 -5.34
CA TYR A 26 1.27 5.27 -6.20
C TYR A 26 2.24 5.89 -7.21
N GLU A 27 3.50 6.12 -6.83
CA GLU A 27 4.56 6.53 -7.76
C GLU A 27 4.79 5.46 -8.83
N LEU A 28 4.89 4.19 -8.43
CA LEU A 28 5.03 3.06 -9.36
C LEU A 28 3.84 2.99 -10.34
N LYS A 29 2.62 3.20 -9.86
CA LYS A 29 1.42 3.25 -10.72
C LYS A 29 1.51 4.37 -11.78
N ASN A 30 2.01 5.53 -11.40
CA ASN A 30 2.18 6.65 -12.33
C ASN A 30 3.25 6.34 -13.37
N LEU A 31 4.38 5.77 -12.95
CA LEU A 31 5.44 5.32 -13.86
C LEU A 31 4.95 4.25 -14.83
N ASP A 32 4.14 3.29 -14.38
CA ASP A 32 3.51 2.28 -15.23
C ASP A 32 2.62 2.93 -16.32
N SER A 33 1.88 3.99 -15.96
CA SER A 33 1.05 4.76 -16.90
C SER A 33 1.90 5.54 -17.92
N GLU A 34 3.07 6.05 -17.53
CA GLU A 34 4.01 6.70 -18.44
C GLU A 34 4.60 5.69 -19.43
N VAL A 35 5.03 4.52 -18.93
CA VAL A 35 5.52 3.41 -19.76
C VAL A 35 4.45 2.96 -20.76
N GLU A 36 3.17 2.92 -20.37
CA GLU A 36 2.06 2.61 -21.28
C GLU A 36 1.99 3.61 -22.45
N SER A 37 2.08 4.91 -22.14
CA SER A 37 2.05 5.98 -23.14
C SER A 37 3.23 5.87 -24.12
N ASP A 38 4.42 5.58 -23.59
CA ASP A 38 5.64 5.43 -24.39
C ASP A 38 5.59 4.18 -25.28
N LEU A 39 5.17 3.03 -24.74
CA LEU A 39 5.01 1.79 -25.51
C LEU A 39 3.96 1.94 -26.61
N SER A 40 2.83 2.61 -26.32
CA SER A 40 1.80 2.91 -27.32
C SER A 40 2.32 3.83 -28.42
N SER A 41 3.18 4.78 -28.06
CA SER A 41 3.82 5.69 -29.02
C SER A 41 4.81 4.95 -29.92
N VAL A 42 5.62 4.04 -29.35
CA VAL A 42 6.53 3.17 -30.11
C VAL A 42 5.76 2.27 -31.07
N ALA A 43 4.69 1.63 -30.62
CA ALA A 43 3.85 0.79 -31.47
C ALA A 43 3.35 1.56 -32.70
N ARG A 44 2.83 2.80 -32.50
CA ARG A 44 2.39 3.67 -33.61
C ARG A 44 3.51 4.07 -34.56
N LEU A 45 4.71 4.34 -34.06
CA LEU A 45 5.87 4.66 -34.91
C LEU A 45 6.23 3.47 -35.82
N CYS A 46 5.93 2.26 -35.40
CA CYS A 46 6.19 1.05 -36.16
C CYS A 46 5.07 0.64 -37.13
N ASP A 47 3.94 1.36 -37.17
CA ASP A 47 2.79 1.07 -38.05
C ASP A 47 3.18 0.92 -39.52
N ASN A 48 4.17 1.70 -39.97
CA ASN A 48 4.63 1.71 -41.36
C ASN A 48 5.77 0.71 -41.63
N ALA A 49 6.33 0.10 -40.58
CA ALA A 49 7.48 -0.81 -40.66
C ALA A 49 7.08 -2.28 -40.44
N PHE A 50 6.01 -2.54 -39.68
CA PHE A 50 5.52 -3.88 -39.43
C PHE A 50 4.43 -4.33 -40.39
N THR A 51 4.32 -5.64 -40.56
CA THR A 51 3.11 -6.23 -41.14
C THR A 51 1.97 -6.09 -40.14
N THR A 52 0.72 -6.02 -40.63
CA THR A 52 -0.47 -5.93 -39.77
C THR A 52 -0.52 -7.00 -38.69
N LYS A 53 -0.06 -8.22 -39.00
CA LYS A 53 0.01 -9.31 -38.02
C LYS A 53 0.98 -8.99 -36.88
N ASN A 54 2.21 -8.58 -37.20
CA ASN A 54 3.22 -8.27 -36.19
C ASN A 54 2.81 -7.07 -35.32
N GLN A 55 2.13 -6.09 -35.91
CA GLN A 55 1.58 -4.95 -35.18
C GLN A 55 0.52 -5.40 -34.16
N ASN A 56 -0.44 -6.22 -34.58
CA ASN A 56 -1.48 -6.75 -33.69
C ASN A 56 -0.89 -7.61 -32.55
N ASP A 57 0.12 -8.44 -32.86
CA ASP A 57 0.80 -9.26 -31.86
C ASP A 57 1.58 -8.38 -30.85
N LEU A 58 2.22 -7.30 -31.31
CA LEU A 58 2.92 -6.34 -30.46
C LEU A 58 1.94 -5.60 -29.52
N GLU A 59 0.87 -5.03 -30.05
CA GLU A 59 -0.16 -4.33 -29.26
C GLU A 59 -0.80 -5.25 -28.22
N LYS A 60 -1.08 -6.51 -28.61
CA LYS A 60 -1.61 -7.52 -27.70
C LYS A 60 -0.65 -7.81 -26.54
N ASN A 61 0.64 -8.06 -26.85
CA ASN A 61 1.63 -8.36 -25.82
C ASN A 61 1.85 -7.17 -24.87
N VAL A 62 1.88 -5.94 -25.39
CA VAL A 62 1.95 -4.72 -24.58
C VAL A 62 0.75 -4.64 -23.64
N LYS A 63 -0.45 -4.91 -24.14
CA LYS A 63 -1.67 -4.90 -23.33
C LYS A 63 -1.67 -5.99 -22.25
N GLU A 64 -1.27 -7.22 -22.57
CA GLU A 64 -1.22 -8.31 -21.60
C GLU A 64 -0.26 -8.00 -20.44
N VAL A 65 0.97 -7.57 -20.76
CA VAL A 65 1.96 -7.20 -19.73
C VAL A 65 1.45 -6.05 -18.86
N ARG A 66 0.84 -5.04 -19.47
CA ARG A 66 0.25 -3.90 -18.76
C ARG A 66 -0.87 -4.32 -17.82
N ASP A 67 -1.83 -5.10 -18.31
CA ASP A 67 -2.97 -5.52 -17.50
C ASP A 67 -2.49 -6.34 -16.28
N ASP A 68 -1.47 -7.19 -16.45
CA ASP A 68 -0.85 -7.94 -15.34
C ASP A 68 -0.19 -7.02 -14.29
N VAL A 69 0.64 -6.07 -14.74
CA VAL A 69 1.34 -5.14 -13.84
C VAL A 69 0.34 -4.24 -13.10
N ALA A 70 -0.61 -3.65 -13.81
CA ALA A 70 -1.62 -2.78 -13.24
C ALA A 70 -2.48 -3.51 -12.20
N ASN A 71 -2.89 -4.75 -12.49
CA ASN A 71 -3.68 -5.56 -11.55
C ASN A 71 -2.90 -5.88 -10.27
N ILE A 72 -1.60 -6.21 -10.39
CA ILE A 72 -0.74 -6.45 -9.22
C ILE A 72 -0.62 -5.18 -8.38
N ILE A 73 -0.29 -4.05 -9.01
CA ILE A 73 -0.13 -2.76 -8.30
C ILE A 73 -1.42 -2.40 -7.55
N ILE A 74 -2.58 -2.49 -8.22
CA ILE A 74 -3.89 -2.20 -7.61
C ILE A 74 -4.16 -3.15 -6.43
N SER A 75 -3.90 -4.45 -6.60
CA SER A 75 -4.11 -5.45 -5.53
C SER A 75 -3.25 -5.15 -4.30
N VAL A 76 -1.98 -4.79 -4.49
CA VAL A 76 -1.07 -4.46 -3.38
C VAL A 76 -1.50 -3.17 -2.69
N ILE A 77 -1.86 -2.12 -3.44
CA ILE A 77 -2.41 -0.87 -2.89
C ILE A 77 -3.62 -1.15 -2.01
N MET A 78 -4.57 -1.96 -2.49
CA MET A 78 -5.75 -2.32 -1.71
C MET A 78 -5.39 -3.03 -0.40
N LYS A 79 -4.50 -4.03 -0.46
CA LYS A 79 -4.07 -4.78 0.74
C LYS A 79 -3.42 -3.89 1.78
N ILE A 80 -2.48 -3.02 1.37
CA ILE A 80 -1.82 -2.09 2.28
C ILE A 80 -2.81 -1.08 2.87
N THR A 81 -3.74 -0.57 2.05
CA THR A 81 -4.78 0.35 2.52
C THR A 81 -5.68 -0.30 3.57
N THR A 82 -6.11 -1.55 3.34
CA THR A 82 -6.88 -2.32 4.31
C THR A 82 -6.10 -2.55 5.60
N GLU A 83 -4.82 -2.90 5.50
CA GLU A 83 -3.98 -3.15 6.68
C GLU A 83 -3.78 -1.87 7.51
N ILE A 84 -3.52 -0.73 6.87
CA ILE A 84 -3.46 0.57 7.55
C ILE A 84 -4.77 0.84 8.30
N SER A 85 -5.91 0.65 7.65
CA SER A 85 -7.22 0.83 8.28
C SER A 85 -7.44 -0.13 9.47
N ASN A 86 -6.96 -1.37 9.39
CA ASN A 86 -7.06 -2.32 10.50
C ASN A 86 -6.18 -1.90 11.68
N LEU A 87 -4.94 -1.48 11.42
CA LEU A 87 -4.04 -1.00 12.45
C LEU A 87 -4.58 0.25 13.14
N GLU A 88 -5.07 1.22 12.38
CA GLU A 88 -5.61 2.48 12.90
C GLU A 88 -6.90 2.27 13.68
N ASN A 89 -7.87 1.53 13.14
CA ASN A 89 -9.22 1.49 13.69
C ASN A 89 -9.46 0.35 14.69
N GLN A 90 -8.57 -0.66 14.74
CA GLN A 90 -8.72 -1.80 15.63
C GLN A 90 -7.54 -1.91 16.59
N THR A 91 -6.34 -2.13 16.05
CA THR A 91 -5.17 -2.47 16.87
C THR A 91 -4.77 -1.32 17.77
N LEU A 92 -4.59 -0.12 17.20
CA LEU A 92 -4.18 1.05 17.94
C LEU A 92 -5.23 1.45 18.99
N VAL A 93 -6.51 1.43 18.62
CA VAL A 93 -7.63 1.71 19.54
C VAL A 93 -7.65 0.72 20.71
N SER A 94 -7.42 -0.57 20.45
CA SER A 94 -7.36 -1.60 21.51
C SER A 94 -6.18 -1.34 22.45
N LEU A 95 -5.00 -1.06 21.90
CA LEU A 95 -3.81 -0.79 22.71
C LEU A 95 -3.98 0.45 23.59
N GLU A 96 -4.55 1.53 23.06
CA GLU A 96 -4.82 2.76 23.80
C GLU A 96 -5.89 2.55 24.90
N ALA A 97 -6.90 1.70 24.65
CA ALA A 97 -7.90 1.35 25.65
C ALA A 97 -7.31 0.52 26.80
N GLU A 98 -6.45 -0.46 26.49
CA GLU A 98 -5.76 -1.28 27.48
C GLU A 98 -4.80 -0.47 28.34
N ASP A 99 -4.02 0.43 27.73
CA ASP A 99 -3.09 1.33 28.41
C ASP A 99 -3.83 2.23 29.41
N LYS A 100 -4.94 2.84 28.98
CA LYS A 100 -5.78 3.67 29.84
C LYS A 100 -6.34 2.89 31.03
N LYS A 101 -6.80 1.66 30.81
CA LYS A 101 -7.34 0.81 31.87
C LYS A 101 -6.26 0.46 32.90
N MET A 102 -5.07 0.08 32.44
CA MET A 102 -3.93 -0.25 33.31
C MET A 102 -3.56 0.94 34.21
N HIS A 103 -3.44 2.14 33.63
CA HIS A 103 -3.12 3.34 34.41
C HIS A 103 -4.22 3.76 35.39
N GLN A 104 -5.48 3.46 35.09
CA GLN A 104 -6.57 3.68 36.03
C GLN A 104 -6.49 2.72 37.22
N GLU A 105 -6.24 1.43 36.97
CA GLU A 105 -6.08 0.41 38.01
C GLU A 105 -4.86 0.70 38.91
N GLU A 106 -3.75 1.18 38.34
CA GLU A 106 -2.57 1.61 39.10
C GLU A 106 -2.92 2.75 40.08
N LYS A 107 -3.60 3.80 39.60
CA LYS A 107 -4.03 4.93 40.44
C LYS A 107 -5.00 4.51 41.55
N GLU A 108 -5.93 3.61 41.26
CA GLU A 108 -6.88 3.09 42.25
C GLU A 108 -6.20 2.24 43.33
N ASN A 109 -5.10 1.55 42.98
CA ASN A 109 -4.32 0.77 43.94
C ASN A 109 -3.40 1.66 44.79
N GLU A 110 -2.81 2.70 44.21
CA GLU A 110 -2.02 3.70 44.94
C GLU A 110 -2.84 4.49 45.96
N SER A 111 -4.12 4.76 45.67
CA SER A 111 -5.01 5.51 46.55
C SER A 111 -5.65 4.68 47.68
N LYS A 112 -5.46 3.35 47.67
CA LYS A 112 -5.94 2.42 48.72
C LYS A 112 -4.84 1.99 49.71
N ASN A 113 -3.58 2.32 49.44
CA ASN A 113 -2.43 2.10 50.32
C ASN A 113 -2.04 3.39 51.05
#